data_AF-A0A3N5QUG9-F1
#
_entry.id   AF-A0A3N5QUG9-F1
#
_cell.length_a   1.000
_cell.length_b   1.000
_cell.length_c   1.000
_cell.angle_alpha   90.00
_cell.angle_beta   90.00
_cell.angle_gamma   90.00
#
_symmetry.space_group_name_H-M   'P 1'
#
loop_
_entity.id
_entity.type
_entity.pdbx_description
1 polymer ?
#
loop_
_entity_poly.entity_id
_entity_poly.type
_entity_poly.pdbx_seq_one_letter_code
_entity_poly.pdbx_strand_id
1 'polypeptide(L)'
;MPKLTKKYFENIFRNSDSPDELFDTFRIAIEQQVKDSNLYRTLLWNRALTSDEVMMFAEKICKDNPELCYQIYSWVGKIFSSIFVYGELNDKALVYYKKAAKSNPSAHEPYIAIAKFYNPELNTPAFDSVIETLKNGIGQVNSKSKLCFSLSKLYKNKGYIDDAKQYQKMGERYQREGR
;
A
#
# COMPACT_ATOMS: atom_id res chain seq x y z
N MET A 1 -23.41 -17.53 -18.84
CA MET A 1 -23.46 -16.08 -19.19
C MET A 1 -22.38 -15.78 -20.23
N PRO A 2 -22.62 -14.84 -21.17
CA PRO A 2 -21.58 -14.43 -22.12
C PRO A 2 -20.40 -13.76 -21.41
N LYS A 3 -19.18 -13.98 -21.92
CA LYS A 3 -17.96 -13.35 -21.39
C LYS A 3 -18.01 -11.85 -21.66
N LEU A 4 -17.83 -11.04 -20.61
CA LEU A 4 -17.85 -9.59 -20.74
C LEU A 4 -16.44 -9.10 -21.07
N THR A 5 -16.37 -7.98 -21.78
CA THR A 5 -15.08 -7.44 -22.21
C THR A 5 -14.44 -6.60 -21.12
N LYS A 6 -13.11 -6.47 -21.14
CA LYS A 6 -12.39 -5.54 -20.26
C LYS A 6 -12.96 -4.11 -20.36
N LYS A 7 -13.25 -3.64 -21.58
CA LYS A 7 -13.81 -2.30 -21.81
C LYS A 7 -15.18 -2.12 -21.16
N TYR A 8 -16.00 -3.18 -21.13
CA TYR A 8 -17.27 -3.17 -20.42
C TYR A 8 -17.05 -2.97 -18.91
N PHE A 9 -16.20 -3.79 -18.29
CA PHE A 9 -15.89 -3.66 -16.86
C PHE A 9 -15.31 -2.28 -16.52
N GLU A 10 -14.36 -1.77 -17.32
CA GLU A 10 -13.76 -0.45 -17.11
C GLU A 10 -14.79 0.68 -17.18
N ASN A 11 -15.75 0.58 -18.11
CA ASN A 11 -16.80 1.58 -18.25
C ASN A 11 -17.68 1.64 -17.00
N ILE A 12 -18.15 0.49 -16.52
CA ILE A 12 -19.01 0.44 -15.32
C ILE A 12 -18.23 0.85 -14.07
N PHE A 13 -17.03 0.29 -13.84
CA PHE A 13 -16.20 0.63 -12.69
C PHE A 13 -15.83 2.10 -12.62
N ARG A 14 -15.71 2.79 -13.76
CA ARG A 14 -15.37 4.21 -13.80
C ARG A 14 -16.58 5.12 -13.61
N ASN A 15 -17.71 4.77 -14.22
CA ASN A 15 -18.81 5.72 -14.46
C ASN A 15 -20.09 5.40 -13.69
N SER A 16 -20.21 4.21 -13.10
CA SER A 16 -21.39 3.88 -12.30
C SER A 16 -21.35 4.59 -10.96
N ASP A 17 -22.47 5.20 -10.58
CA ASP A 17 -22.72 5.78 -9.27
C ASP A 17 -23.53 4.83 -8.36
N SER A 18 -23.80 3.60 -8.82
CA SER A 18 -24.60 2.60 -8.10
C SER A 18 -23.69 1.53 -7.46
N PRO A 19 -23.63 1.45 -6.12
CA PRO A 19 -22.87 0.39 -5.42
C PRO A 19 -23.30 -1.02 -5.83
N ASP A 20 -24.61 -1.24 -6.06
CA ASP A 20 -25.14 -2.54 -6.49
C ASP A 20 -24.63 -2.93 -7.88
N GLU A 21 -24.61 -1.99 -8.83
CA GLU A 21 -24.11 -2.25 -10.18
C GLU A 21 -22.60 -2.52 -10.16
N LEU A 22 -21.85 -1.78 -9.34
CA LEU A 22 -20.43 -2.01 -9.11
C LEU A 22 -20.18 -3.40 -8.51
N PHE A 23 -20.99 -3.81 -7.53
CA PHE A 23 -20.88 -5.11 -6.87
C PHE A 23 -21.19 -6.26 -7.83
N ASP A 24 -22.28 -6.18 -8.59
CA ASP A 24 -22.65 -7.21 -9.56
C ASP A 24 -21.59 -7.34 -10.65
N THR A 25 -21.11 -6.21 -11.16
CA THR A 25 -20.05 -6.18 -12.18
C THR A 25 -18.75 -6.74 -11.64
N PHE A 26 -18.41 -6.43 -10.39
CA PHE A 26 -17.26 -6.99 -9.69
C PHE A 26 -17.36 -8.51 -9.55
N ARG A 27 -18.51 -9.03 -9.12
CA ARG A 27 -18.74 -10.48 -9.02
C ARG A 27 -18.50 -11.15 -10.37
N ILE A 28 -19.04 -10.60 -11.46
CA ILE A 28 -18.85 -11.15 -12.80
C ILE A 28 -17.37 -11.12 -13.22
N ALA A 29 -16.63 -10.04 -12.90
CA ALA A 29 -15.19 -9.96 -13.19
C ALA A 29 -14.37 -11.02 -12.44
N ILE A 30 -14.72 -11.28 -11.18
CA ILE A 30 -14.11 -12.34 -10.36
C ILE A 30 -14.45 -13.73 -10.90
N GLU A 31 -15.71 -14.00 -11.24
CA GLU A 31 -16.15 -15.27 -11.84
C GLU A 31 -15.44 -15.55 -13.17
N GLN A 32 -15.15 -14.50 -13.95
CA GLN A 32 -14.38 -14.60 -15.19
C GLN A 32 -12.86 -14.63 -14.98
N GLN A 33 -12.39 -14.68 -13.73
CA GLN A 33 -10.98 -14.72 -13.34
C GLN A 33 -10.16 -13.59 -13.97
N VAL A 34 -10.71 -12.37 -13.98
CA VAL A 34 -9.98 -11.21 -14.53
C VAL A 34 -8.80 -10.89 -13.61
N LYS A 35 -7.59 -10.98 -14.15
CA LYS A 35 -6.31 -10.76 -13.44
C LYS A 35 -5.65 -9.44 -13.82
N ASP A 36 -6.42 -8.36 -13.85
CA ASP A 36 -5.93 -7.03 -14.21
C ASP A 36 -6.02 -6.06 -13.03
N SER A 37 -4.87 -5.79 -12.41
CA SER A 37 -4.82 -4.84 -11.29
C SER A 37 -5.29 -3.43 -11.66
N ASN A 38 -5.09 -2.96 -12.90
CA ASN A 38 -5.49 -1.61 -13.30
C ASN A 38 -7.00 -1.48 -13.44
N LEU A 39 -7.66 -2.55 -13.86
CA LEU A 39 -9.12 -2.61 -13.87
C LEU A 39 -9.66 -2.47 -12.44
N TYR A 40 -9.17 -3.27 -11.49
CA TYR A 40 -9.63 -3.18 -10.10
C TYR A 40 -9.23 -1.87 -9.42
N ARG A 41 -8.10 -1.25 -9.78
CA ARG A 41 -7.76 0.10 -9.31
C ARG A 41 -8.79 1.13 -9.75
N THR A 42 -9.38 0.97 -10.93
CA THR A 42 -10.47 1.83 -11.42
C THR A 42 -11.71 1.67 -10.55
N LEU A 43 -12.10 0.43 -10.23
CA LEU A 43 -13.20 0.15 -9.28
C LEU A 43 -12.93 0.79 -7.92
N LEU A 44 -11.77 0.55 -7.33
CA LEU A 44 -11.44 1.02 -5.98
C LEU A 44 -11.30 2.55 -5.87
N TRP A 45 -11.17 3.26 -6.99
CA TRP A 45 -11.15 4.73 -7.04
C TRP A 45 -12.55 5.33 -7.30
N ASN A 46 -13.57 4.49 -7.52
CA ASN A 46 -14.92 4.97 -7.77
C ASN A 46 -15.47 5.68 -6.51
N ARG A 47 -16.08 6.86 -6.71
CA ARG A 47 -16.58 7.73 -5.64
C ARG A 47 -17.87 7.24 -4.99
N ALA A 48 -18.60 6.35 -5.64
CA ALA A 48 -19.78 5.71 -5.07
C ALA A 48 -19.42 4.74 -3.94
N LEU A 49 -18.14 4.34 -3.83
CA LEU A 49 -17.70 3.41 -2.80
C LEU A 49 -17.35 4.12 -1.49
N THR A 50 -17.88 3.58 -0.40
CA THR A 50 -17.44 3.88 0.96
C THR A 50 -16.07 3.27 1.24
N SER A 51 -15.40 3.74 2.30
CA SER A 51 -14.12 3.16 2.70
C SER A 51 -14.20 1.66 3.03
N ASP A 52 -15.33 1.20 3.57
CA ASP A 52 -15.51 -0.20 3.95
C ASP A 52 -15.76 -1.08 2.72
N GLU A 53 -16.44 -0.58 1.69
CA GLU A 53 -16.59 -1.28 0.40
C GLU A 53 -15.25 -1.38 -0.35
N VAL A 54 -14.45 -0.31 -0.34
CA VAL A 54 -13.07 -0.36 -0.88
C VAL A 54 -12.27 -1.46 -0.20
N MET A 55 -12.38 -1.57 1.14
CA MET A 55 -11.71 -2.64 1.90
C MET A 55 -12.26 -4.01 1.52
N MET A 56 -13.59 -4.19 1.50
CA MET A 56 -14.24 -5.44 1.14
C MET A 56 -13.80 -5.95 -0.24
N PHE A 57 -13.84 -5.09 -1.26
CA PHE A 57 -13.40 -5.45 -2.60
C PHE A 57 -11.91 -5.79 -2.63
N ALA A 58 -11.06 -5.00 -1.97
CA ALA A 58 -9.63 -5.28 -1.91
C ALA A 58 -9.33 -6.65 -1.29
N GLU A 59 -9.93 -6.97 -0.13
CA GLU A 59 -9.75 -8.29 0.49
C GLU A 59 -10.25 -9.42 -0.41
N LYS A 60 -11.38 -9.22 -1.10
CA LYS A 60 -11.93 -10.23 -2.00
C LYS A 60 -11.05 -10.45 -3.24
N ILE A 61 -10.55 -9.38 -3.86
CA ILE A 61 -9.61 -9.47 -5.00
C ILE A 61 -8.37 -10.27 -4.59
N CYS A 62 -7.79 -9.92 -3.45
CA CYS A 62 -6.57 -10.53 -2.93
C CYS A 62 -6.76 -11.99 -2.50
N LYS A 63 -7.94 -12.34 -1.97
CA LYS A 63 -8.30 -13.72 -1.63
C LYS A 63 -8.36 -14.62 -2.87
N ASP A 64 -8.94 -14.12 -3.95
CA ASP A 64 -9.17 -14.90 -5.17
C ASP A 64 -8.00 -14.80 -6.17
N ASN A 65 -7.20 -13.73 -6.10
CA ASN A 65 -6.05 -13.47 -6.98
C ASN A 65 -4.84 -13.00 -6.14
N PRO A 66 -4.17 -13.91 -5.41
CA PRO A 66 -3.05 -13.56 -4.53
C PRO A 66 -1.90 -12.80 -5.22
N GLU A 67 -1.70 -13.01 -6.52
CA GLU A 67 -0.69 -12.33 -7.33
C GLU A 67 -0.92 -10.83 -7.51
N LEU A 68 -2.17 -10.36 -7.31
CA LEU A 68 -2.52 -8.95 -7.41
C LEU A 68 -2.39 -8.22 -6.07
N CYS A 69 -2.19 -8.95 -4.95
CA CYS A 69 -2.24 -8.41 -3.60
C CYS A 69 -1.36 -7.19 -3.41
N TYR A 70 -0.12 -7.25 -3.88
CA TYR A 70 0.82 -6.15 -3.77
C TYR A 70 0.29 -4.89 -4.45
N GLN A 71 -0.16 -4.99 -5.71
CA GLN A 71 -0.64 -3.86 -6.49
C GLN A 71 -1.93 -3.26 -5.92
N ILE A 72 -2.83 -4.12 -5.41
CA ILE A 72 -4.13 -3.74 -4.86
C ILE A 72 -3.95 -3.10 -3.49
N TYR A 73 -3.28 -3.77 -2.54
CA TYR A 73 -3.05 -3.20 -1.22
C TYR A 73 -2.23 -1.91 -1.26
N SER A 74 -1.24 -1.80 -2.17
CA SER A 74 -0.51 -0.54 -2.37
C SER A 74 -1.42 0.59 -2.86
N TRP A 75 -2.40 0.26 -3.71
CA TRP A 75 -3.36 1.25 -4.22
C TRP A 75 -4.36 1.69 -3.16
N VAL A 76 -4.89 0.76 -2.37
CA VAL A 76 -5.80 1.07 -1.25
C VAL A 76 -5.09 1.92 -0.20
N GLY A 77 -3.84 1.56 0.15
CA GLY A 77 -3.01 2.40 1.03
C GLY A 77 -2.86 3.82 0.49
N LYS A 78 -2.66 3.97 -0.83
CA LYS A 78 -2.59 5.28 -1.48
C LYS A 78 -3.93 6.03 -1.40
N ILE A 79 -5.06 5.37 -1.71
CA ILE A 79 -6.41 5.95 -1.62
C ILE A 79 -6.61 6.55 -0.23
N PHE A 80 -6.45 5.74 0.82
CA PHE A 80 -6.66 6.18 2.20
C PHE A 80 -5.66 7.25 2.66
N SER A 81 -4.44 7.25 2.14
CA SER A 81 -3.46 8.32 2.40
C SER A 81 -3.76 9.64 1.66
N SER A 82 -4.61 9.60 0.63
CA SER A 82 -4.86 10.72 -0.29
C SER A 82 -6.21 11.40 -0.10
N ILE A 83 -7.19 10.72 0.51
CA ILE A 83 -8.51 11.30 0.76
C ILE A 83 -8.38 12.28 1.94
N PHE A 84 -8.51 13.57 1.60
CA PHE A 84 -8.19 14.78 2.36
C PHE A 84 -9.10 15.08 3.56
N VAL A 85 -9.45 14.07 4.38
CA VAL A 85 -10.10 14.34 5.68
C VAL A 85 -9.18 13.83 6.78
N TYR A 86 -8.34 14.75 7.26
CA TYR A 86 -7.67 14.76 8.56
C TYR A 86 -7.59 13.41 9.30
N GLY A 87 -6.56 12.62 9.00
CA GLY A 87 -6.08 11.57 9.91
C GLY A 87 -6.95 10.32 10.09
N GLU A 88 -8.27 10.38 9.86
CA GLU A 88 -9.20 9.28 10.17
C GLU A 88 -8.87 7.99 9.43
N LEU A 89 -8.37 8.10 8.19
CA LEU A 89 -8.03 6.95 7.35
C LEU A 89 -6.54 6.61 7.35
N ASN A 90 -5.71 7.33 8.11
CA ASN A 90 -4.27 7.05 8.17
C ASN A 90 -3.98 5.65 8.74
N ASP A 91 -4.75 5.22 9.74
CA ASP A 91 -4.63 3.88 10.30
C ASP A 91 -5.00 2.81 9.27
N LYS A 92 -6.06 3.04 8.49
CA LYS A 92 -6.42 2.16 7.37
C LYS A 92 -5.31 2.13 6.32
N ALA A 93 -4.77 3.29 5.93
CA ALA A 93 -3.66 3.38 4.99
C ALA A 93 -2.43 2.58 5.47
N LEU A 94 -2.06 2.74 6.75
CA LEU A 94 -0.96 2.02 7.37
C LEU A 94 -1.18 0.50 7.34
N VAL A 95 -2.38 0.03 7.67
CA VAL A 95 -2.75 -1.39 7.59
C VAL A 95 -2.55 -1.92 6.17
N TYR A 96 -3.01 -1.20 5.15
CA TYR A 96 -2.89 -1.64 3.77
C TYR A 96 -1.45 -1.59 3.24
N TYR A 97 -0.63 -0.62 3.65
CA TYR A 97 0.80 -0.66 3.34
C TYR A 97 1.53 -1.82 4.02
N LYS A 98 1.16 -2.19 5.26
CA LYS A 98 1.68 -3.41 5.91
C LYS A 98 1.28 -4.67 5.15
N LYS A 99 0.03 -4.77 4.68
CA LYS A 99 -0.41 -5.89 3.83
C LYS A 99 0.33 -5.93 2.50
N ALA A 100 0.58 -4.78 1.87
CA ALA A 100 1.37 -4.68 0.64
C ALA A 100 2.82 -5.15 0.85
N ALA A 101 3.48 -4.70 1.94
CA ALA A 101 4.81 -5.15 2.33
C ALA A 101 4.87 -6.67 2.53
N LYS A 102 3.86 -7.26 3.19
CA LYS A 102 3.77 -8.71 3.39
C LYS A 102 3.58 -9.46 2.08
N SER A 103 2.82 -8.90 1.13
CA SER A 103 2.51 -9.53 -0.16
C SER A 103 3.68 -9.50 -1.13
N ASN A 104 4.53 -8.47 -1.05
CA ASN A 104 5.79 -8.41 -1.78
C ASN A 104 6.89 -7.77 -0.92
N PRO A 105 7.60 -8.57 -0.10
CA PRO A 105 8.63 -8.05 0.80
C PRO A 105 9.85 -7.45 0.09
N SER A 106 10.04 -7.76 -1.19
CA SER A 106 11.14 -7.22 -2.01
C SER A 106 10.91 -5.77 -2.44
N ALA A 107 9.65 -5.32 -2.44
CA ALA A 107 9.26 -3.95 -2.76
C ALA A 107 9.53 -3.02 -1.57
N HIS A 108 10.24 -1.93 -1.83
CA HIS A 108 10.64 -0.98 -0.79
C HIS A 108 9.57 0.10 -0.56
N GLU A 109 8.72 0.34 -1.54
CA GLU A 109 7.71 1.39 -1.60
C GLU A 109 6.74 1.34 -0.41
N PRO A 110 6.18 0.18 -0.02
CA PRO A 110 5.29 0.12 1.13
C PRO A 110 5.99 0.49 2.45
N TYR A 111 7.24 0.07 2.65
CA TYR A 111 8.01 0.42 3.85
C TYR A 111 8.30 1.92 3.92
N ILE A 112 8.62 2.55 2.80
CA ILE A 112 8.79 4.01 2.74
C ILE A 112 7.47 4.73 3.02
N ALA A 113 6.34 4.20 2.52
CA ALA A 113 5.04 4.77 2.84
C ALA A 113 4.75 4.69 4.35
N ILE A 114 4.97 3.53 4.98
CA ILE A 114 4.84 3.33 6.43
C ILE A 114 5.68 4.34 7.21
N ALA A 115 6.93 4.57 6.80
CA ALA A 115 7.82 5.54 7.44
C ALA A 115 7.26 6.97 7.46
N LYS A 116 6.51 7.37 6.43
CA LYS A 116 5.93 8.71 6.31
C LYS A 116 4.74 8.95 7.23
N PHE A 117 4.09 7.89 7.72
CA PHE A 117 2.99 8.04 8.67
C PHE A 117 3.46 8.38 10.09
N TYR A 118 4.74 8.21 10.38
CA TYR A 118 5.27 8.53 11.70
C TYR A 118 5.15 10.02 12.01
N ASN A 119 4.29 10.37 12.97
CA ASN A 119 4.21 11.72 13.53
C ASN A 119 5.06 11.80 14.82
N PRO A 120 6.17 12.58 14.84
CA PRO A 120 7.04 12.69 16.01
C PRO A 120 6.39 13.35 17.24
N GLU A 121 5.45 14.27 17.03
CA GLU A 121 4.77 15.04 18.08
C GLU A 121 3.76 14.17 18.83
N LEU A 122 2.99 13.37 18.09
CA LEU A 122 1.97 12.48 18.65
C LEU A 122 2.53 11.09 18.99
N ASN A 123 3.71 10.75 18.47
CA ASN A 123 4.27 9.40 18.50
C ASN A 123 3.32 8.34 17.92
N THR A 124 2.64 8.69 16.83
CA THR A 124 1.61 7.86 16.21
C THR A 124 1.92 7.66 14.72
N PRO A 125 1.94 6.41 14.21
CA PRO A 125 2.04 5.17 14.98
C PRO A 125 3.31 5.12 15.86
N ALA A 126 3.35 4.24 16.85
CA ALA A 126 4.47 4.14 17.80
C ALA A 126 5.82 4.00 17.07
N PHE A 127 6.80 4.81 17.46
CA PHE A 127 8.12 4.85 16.83
C PHE A 127 8.76 3.47 16.68
N ASP A 128 8.79 2.68 17.76
CA ASP A 128 9.40 1.35 17.77
C ASP A 128 8.74 0.40 16.77
N SER A 129 7.42 0.47 16.63
CA SER A 129 6.68 -0.35 15.66
C SER A 129 7.02 0.00 14.21
N VAL A 130 7.17 1.30 13.92
CA VAL A 130 7.60 1.77 12.59
C VAL A 130 9.02 1.30 12.31
N ILE A 131 9.93 1.53 13.26
CA ILE A 131 11.33 1.16 13.15
C ILE A 131 11.50 -0.35 12.97
N GLU A 132 10.83 -1.16 13.77
CA GLU A 132 10.87 -2.63 13.66
C GLU A 132 10.39 -3.09 12.28
N THR A 133 9.27 -2.53 11.80
CA THR A 133 8.74 -2.84 10.46
C THR A 133 9.77 -2.54 9.37
N LEU A 134 10.44 -1.39 9.44
CA LEU A 134 11.47 -1.01 8.47
C LEU A 134 12.72 -1.89 8.60
N LYS A 135 13.19 -2.20 9.82
CA LYS A 135 14.35 -3.07 10.06
C LYS A 135 14.13 -4.46 9.48
N ASN A 136 12.95 -5.04 9.70
CA ASN A 136 12.57 -6.33 9.13
C ASN A 136 12.54 -6.30 7.59
N GLY A 137 12.23 -5.15 7.00
CA GLY A 137 12.28 -4.93 5.55
C GLY A 137 13.69 -4.92 4.95
N ILE A 138 14.72 -4.47 5.68
CA ILE A 138 16.10 -4.32 5.13
C ILE A 138 16.64 -5.64 4.58
N GLY A 139 16.35 -6.77 5.23
CA GLY A 139 16.81 -8.08 4.77
C GLY A 139 16.18 -8.54 3.45
N GLN A 140 15.02 -7.98 3.09
CA GLN A 140 14.14 -8.51 2.06
C GLN A 140 14.06 -7.60 0.82
N VAL A 141 14.15 -6.27 1.00
CA VAL A 141 13.95 -5.32 -0.09
C VAL A 141 15.10 -5.31 -1.11
N ASN A 142 14.76 -5.08 -2.38
CA ASN A 142 15.75 -4.89 -3.44
C ASN A 142 16.52 -3.58 -3.28
N SER A 143 15.88 -2.53 -2.75
CA SER A 143 16.47 -1.20 -2.54
C SER A 143 16.78 -0.95 -1.06
N LYS A 144 17.69 -1.74 -0.48
CA LYS A 144 18.08 -1.66 0.94
C LYS A 144 18.53 -0.26 1.35
N SER A 145 19.29 0.42 0.48
CA SER A 145 19.77 1.79 0.70
C SER A 145 18.64 2.77 1.00
N LYS A 146 17.52 2.70 0.28
CA LYS A 146 16.37 3.59 0.49
C LYS A 146 15.70 3.38 1.86
N LEU A 147 15.63 2.14 2.34
CA LEU A 147 15.12 1.86 3.69
C LEU A 147 16.09 2.37 4.75
N CYS A 148 17.40 2.16 4.58
CA CYS A 148 18.41 2.69 5.50
C CYS A 148 18.38 4.22 5.60
N PHE A 149 18.23 4.94 4.48
CA PHE A 149 18.07 6.40 4.51
C PHE A 149 16.77 6.83 5.19
N SER A 150 15.68 6.06 5.03
CA SER A 150 14.42 6.34 5.71
C SER A 150 14.54 6.15 7.24
N LEU A 151 15.22 5.07 7.68
CA LEU A 151 15.54 4.83 9.09
C LEU A 151 16.44 5.93 9.67
N SER A 152 17.50 6.31 8.96
CA SER A 152 18.38 7.42 9.34
C SER A 152 17.60 8.70 9.61
N LYS A 153 16.68 9.06 8.71
CA LYS A 153 15.82 10.23 8.87
C LYS A 153 14.90 10.12 10.10
N LEU A 154 14.27 8.96 10.32
CA LEU A 154 13.40 8.74 11.48
C LEU A 154 14.16 8.87 12.81
N TYR A 155 15.31 8.21 12.93
CA TYR A 155 16.16 8.30 14.11
C TYR A 155 16.65 9.73 14.37
N LYS A 156 17.07 10.44 13.31
CA LYS A 156 17.48 11.85 13.40
C LYS A 156 16.34 12.74 13.92
N ASN A 157 15.13 12.56 13.40
CA ASN A 157 13.95 13.31 13.84
C ASN A 157 13.60 13.07 15.31
N LYS A 158 14.01 11.93 15.88
CA LYS A 158 13.84 11.62 17.30
C LYS A 158 15.00 11.99 18.21
N GLY A 159 16.10 12.51 17.64
CA GLY A 159 17.30 12.85 18.39
C GLY A 159 18.25 11.68 18.64
N TYR A 160 17.99 10.50 18.10
CA TYR A 160 18.89 9.33 18.16
C TYR A 160 19.98 9.46 17.10
N ILE A 161 20.97 10.33 17.36
CA ILE A 161 21.96 10.75 16.36
C ILE A 161 22.90 9.61 15.96
N ASP A 162 23.27 8.72 16.88
CA ASP A 162 24.21 7.63 16.60
C ASP A 162 23.58 6.56 15.71
N ASP A 163 22.35 6.13 16.01
CA ASP A 163 21.57 5.25 15.14
C ASP A 163 21.38 5.86 13.75
N ALA A 164 21.07 7.17 13.68
CA ALA A 164 20.92 7.86 12.42
C ALA A 164 22.21 7.78 11.57
N LYS A 165 23.38 8.04 12.17
CA LYS A 165 24.68 7.91 11.50
C LYS A 165 24.97 6.48 11.07
N GLN A 166 24.62 5.48 11.90
CA GLN A 166 24.82 4.07 11.56
C GLN A 166 24.01 3.69 10.32
N TYR A 167 22.72 4.01 10.29
CA TYR A 167 21.85 3.72 9.14
C TYR A 167 22.21 4.53 7.90
N GLN A 168 22.70 5.77 8.06
CA GLN A 168 23.24 6.56 6.95
C GLN A 168 24.42 5.84 6.27
N LYS A 169 25.42 5.42 7.04
CA LYS A 169 26.59 4.68 6.52
C LYS A 169 26.20 3.36 5.87
N MET A 170 25.26 2.64 6.47
CA MET A 170 24.72 1.38 5.91
C MET A 170 24.02 1.63 4.57
N GLY A 171 23.23 2.70 4.46
CA GLY A 171 22.58 3.09 3.21
C GLY A 171 23.57 3.44 2.09
N GLU A 172 24.61 4.20 2.40
CA GLU A 172 25.70 4.55 1.48
C GLU A 172 26.50 3.32 1.02
N ARG A 173 26.68 2.33 1.90
CA ARG A 173 27.31 1.06 1.56
C ARG A 173 26.43 0.29 0.56
N TYR A 174 25.15 0.08 0.85
CA TYR A 174 24.25 -0.63 -0.07
C TYR A 174 24.07 0.09 -1.41
N GLN A 175 24.11 1.43 -1.42
CA GLN A 175 24.05 2.20 -2.66
C GLN A 175 25.28 1.98 -3.54
N ARG A 176 26.46 1.75 -2.94
CA ARG A 176 27.69 1.42 -3.67
C ARG A 176 27.71 -0.02 -4.15
N GLU A 177 27.22 -0.96 -3.34
CA GLU A 177 27.17 -2.40 -3.66
C GLU A 177 26.08 -2.75 -4.68
N GLY A 178 25.02 -1.93 -4.79
CA GLY A 178 23.92 -2.12 -5.74
C GLY A 178 24.07 -1.34 -7.06
N ARG A 179 25.26 -0.78 -7.34
CA ARG A 179 25.66 -0.30 -8.66
C ARG A 179 26.37 -1.40 -9.41
#